data_AF-A0A4Y2R4P7-F1
#
_entry.id   AF-A0A4Y2R4P7-F1
#
_cell.length_a   1.000
_cell.length_b   1.000
_cell.length_c   1.000
_cell.angle_alpha   90.00
_cell.angle_beta   90.00
_cell.angle_gamma   90.00
#
_symmetry.space_group_name_H-M   'P 1'
#
loop_
_entity.id
_entity.type
_entity.pdbx_description
1 polymer ?
#
loop_
_entity_poly.entity_id
_entity_poly.type
_entity_poly.pdbx_seq_one_letter_code
_entity_poly.pdbx_strand_id
1 'polypeptide(L)'
;MADSRKLFVTVIHWHSMSLTESHNTREVCNAEPPLTMHIKDKDLKEMCKEEQFPVLSFEEFPCHTQSVERCVKLISEAAMKVCGETARDGYIRAKLQARKELPKFGKKGQYYSNT
;
A
#
# COMPACT_ATOMS: atom_id res chain seq x y z
N MET A 1 35.35 7.04 4.03
CA MET A 1 35.46 6.26 2.79
C MET A 1 34.57 5.04 2.93
N ALA A 2 33.85 4.66 1.85
CA ALA A 2 32.94 3.51 1.73
C ALA A 2 31.71 3.46 2.68
N ASP A 3 30.80 2.48 2.54
CA ASP A 3 29.76 2.28 1.50
C ASP A 3 28.75 1.23 2.07
N SER A 4 27.46 1.12 1.71
CA SER A 4 26.63 1.89 0.77
C SER A 4 25.17 2.02 1.24
N ARG A 5 24.35 2.60 0.36
CA ARG A 5 22.90 2.45 0.22
C ARG A 5 22.32 1.13 0.78
N LYS A 6 21.81 1.12 2.01
CA LYS A 6 20.83 0.12 2.46
C LYS A 6 19.45 0.47 1.87
N LEU A 7 19.36 0.30 0.55
CA LEU A 7 18.13 0.38 -0.22
C LEU A 7 17.23 -0.79 0.23
N PHE A 8 16.40 -0.53 1.23
CA PHE A 8 15.38 -1.47 1.71
C PHE A 8 14.23 -1.50 0.70
N VAL A 9 14.51 -2.04 -0.49
CA VAL A 9 13.49 -2.40 -1.47
C VAL A 9 12.84 -3.67 -0.94
N THR A 10 11.81 -3.50 -0.11
CA THR A 10 10.86 -4.58 0.14
C THR A 10 10.14 -4.86 -1.17
N VAL A 11 10.70 -5.77 -1.97
CA VAL A 11 9.94 -6.47 -3.01
C VAL A 11 8.89 -7.28 -2.25
N ILE A 12 7.67 -6.76 -2.18
CA ILE A 12 6.53 -7.47 -1.58
C ILE A 12 6.19 -8.61 -2.53
N HIS A 13 6.83 -9.76 -2.34
CA HIS A 13 6.52 -10.98 -3.04
C HIS A 13 5.21 -11.52 -2.45
N TRP A 14 4.11 -11.29 -3.17
CA TRP A 14 2.76 -11.54 -2.65
C TRP A 14 2.38 -13.02 -2.69
N HIS A 15 3.02 -13.83 -1.84
CA HIS A 15 2.59 -15.19 -1.57
C HIS A 15 2.92 -15.59 -0.13
N SER A 16 1.88 -15.83 0.68
CA SER A 16 1.92 -16.21 2.10
C SER A 16 2.65 -15.22 3.03
N MET A 17 1.90 -14.29 3.63
CA MET A 17 2.43 -13.34 4.62
C MET A 17 2.17 -13.84 6.05
N SER A 18 3.04 -14.70 6.57
CA SER A 18 3.15 -14.93 8.02
C SER A 18 3.81 -13.70 8.64
N LEU A 19 3.02 -12.86 9.33
CA LEU A 19 3.45 -11.54 9.78
C LEU A 19 4.02 -11.59 11.19
N THR A 20 5.34 -11.77 11.29
CA THR A 20 6.12 -11.56 12.53
C THR A 20 7.35 -10.72 12.25
N GLU A 21 7.63 -9.79 13.17
CA GLU A 21 8.78 -8.86 13.22
C GLU A 21 8.84 -7.73 12.18
N SER A 22 8.29 -6.57 12.57
CA SER A 22 8.68 -5.26 12.03
C SER A 22 8.91 -4.25 13.16
N HIS A 23 10.08 -4.30 13.78
CA HIS A 23 10.53 -3.24 14.69
C HIS A 23 10.91 -1.97 13.91
N ASN A 24 10.02 -0.97 13.83
CA ASN A 24 10.37 0.44 14.10
C ASN A 24 9.15 1.39 14.23
N THR A 25 9.01 2.02 15.40
CA THR A 25 8.25 3.26 15.70
C THR A 25 7.01 3.61 14.87
N ARG A 26 5.89 2.98 15.23
CA ARG A 26 4.67 3.70 15.63
C ARG A 26 4.07 2.90 16.77
N GLU A 27 3.38 3.54 17.72
CA GLU A 27 2.63 2.77 18.71
C GLU A 27 1.69 1.84 17.93
N VAL A 28 1.80 0.53 18.19
CA VAL A 28 0.84 -0.43 17.65
C VAL A 28 -0.47 -0.07 18.31
N CYS A 29 -1.35 0.59 17.56
CA CYS A 29 -2.71 0.80 18.01
C CYS A 29 -3.31 -0.59 18.22
N ASN A 30 -3.41 -1.02 19.48
CA ASN A 30 -4.11 -2.25 19.89
C ASN A 30 -5.65 -2.05 19.77
N ALA A 31 -6.07 -1.32 18.74
CA ALA A 31 -7.44 -1.15 18.35
C ALA A 31 -7.84 -2.37 17.52
N GLU A 32 -9.02 -2.91 17.80
CA GLU A 32 -9.58 -4.00 17.02
C GLU A 32 -9.65 -3.60 15.54
N PRO A 33 -9.28 -4.51 14.61
CA PRO A 33 -9.51 -4.31 13.20
C PRO A 33 -10.97 -3.90 12.93
N PRO A 34 -11.25 -2.90 12.07
CA PRO A 34 -12.62 -2.54 11.71
C PRO A 34 -13.45 -3.73 11.19
N LEU A 35 -12.76 -4.73 10.62
CA LEU A 35 -13.32 -6.01 10.16
C LEU A 35 -13.82 -6.93 11.30
N THR A 36 -13.30 -6.79 12.53
CA THR A 36 -13.69 -7.62 13.69
C THR A 36 -14.45 -6.84 14.76
N MET A 37 -14.48 -5.51 14.69
CA MET A 37 -15.15 -4.59 15.64
C MET A 37 -16.66 -4.90 15.89
N HIS A 38 -17.29 -5.69 15.02
CA HIS A 38 -18.69 -6.09 15.10
C HIS A 38 -18.89 -7.57 15.53
N ILE A 39 -17.80 -8.30 15.77
CA ILE A 39 -17.79 -9.70 16.22
C ILE A 39 -17.46 -9.71 17.72
N LYS A 40 -18.21 -10.44 18.56
CA LYS A 40 -17.96 -10.45 20.01
C LYS A 40 -16.89 -11.47 20.38
N ASP A 41 -16.18 -11.22 21.48
CA ASP A 41 -15.19 -12.14 22.06
C ASP A 41 -15.69 -13.58 22.28
N LYS A 42 -16.99 -13.76 22.54
CA LYS A 42 -17.60 -15.08 22.73
C LYS A 42 -17.66 -15.83 21.40
N ASP A 43 -18.22 -15.17 20.40
CA ASP A 43 -18.36 -15.65 19.03
C ASP A 43 -16.97 -15.98 18.44
N LEU A 44 -15.96 -15.10 18.65
CA LEU A 44 -14.55 -15.37 18.30
C LEU A 44 -13.99 -16.62 18.99
N LYS A 45 -14.26 -16.81 20.29
CA LYS A 45 -13.80 -17.98 21.05
C LYS A 45 -14.53 -19.27 20.66
N GLU A 46 -15.73 -19.20 20.10
CA GLU A 46 -16.47 -20.35 19.57
C GLU A 46 -15.95 -20.69 18.17
N MET A 47 -15.79 -19.71 17.27
CA MET A 47 -15.13 -19.87 15.97
C MET A 47 -13.73 -20.50 16.07
N CYS A 48 -12.92 -20.10 17.05
CA CYS A 48 -11.60 -20.69 17.30
C CYS A 48 -11.63 -22.11 17.89
N LYS A 49 -12.74 -22.57 18.46
CA LYS A 49 -12.88 -23.94 19.00
C LYS A 49 -13.47 -24.91 17.99
N GLU A 50 -14.40 -24.43 17.17
CA GLU A 50 -15.13 -25.24 16.19
C GLU A 50 -14.42 -25.28 14.82
N GLU A 51 -13.32 -24.53 14.67
CA GLU A 51 -12.60 -24.24 13.41
C GLU A 51 -13.51 -23.71 12.28
N GLN A 52 -14.76 -23.37 12.62
CA GLN A 52 -15.80 -22.94 11.70
C GLN A 52 -15.83 -21.41 11.67
N PHE A 53 -15.01 -20.84 10.79
CA PHE A 53 -15.10 -19.43 10.45
C PHE A 53 -16.27 -19.24 9.47
N PRO A 54 -17.28 -18.41 9.79
CA PRO A 54 -18.26 -18.01 8.77
C PRO A 54 -17.50 -17.36 7.61
N VAL A 55 -17.99 -17.54 6.39
CA VAL A 55 -17.42 -16.88 5.21
C VAL A 55 -17.56 -15.38 5.39
N LEU A 56 -16.50 -14.73 5.84
CA LEU A 56 -16.42 -13.28 5.93
C LEU A 56 -16.53 -12.74 4.51
N SER A 57 -17.67 -12.12 4.20
CA SER A 57 -17.89 -11.46 2.92
C SER A 57 -17.04 -10.19 2.87
N PHE A 58 -15.80 -10.34 2.40
CA PHE A 58 -14.96 -9.20 2.08
C PHE A 58 -15.61 -8.39 0.96
N GLU A 59 -15.77 -7.09 1.16
CA GLU A 59 -16.08 -6.18 0.07
C GLU A 59 -14.94 -6.25 -0.97
N GLU A 60 -15.27 -6.46 -2.24
CA GLU A 60 -14.27 -6.68 -3.29
C GLU A 60 -13.57 -5.35 -3.63
N PHE A 61 -12.50 -5.05 -2.89
CA PHE A 61 -11.67 -3.88 -3.17
C PHE A 61 -10.92 -4.09 -4.50
N PRO A 62 -10.94 -3.10 -5.43
CA PRO A 62 -10.31 -3.21 -6.76
C PRO A 62 -8.79 -3.05 -6.70
N CYS A 63 -8.13 -4.00 -6.03
CA CYS A 63 -6.69 -4.03 -5.74
C CYS A 63 -5.80 -4.11 -7.00
N HIS A 64 -6.27 -4.82 -8.03
CA HIS A 64 -5.52 -5.05 -9.28
C HIS A 64 -5.82 -4.01 -10.37
N THR A 65 -6.11 -2.77 -9.97
CA THR A 65 -6.29 -1.66 -10.91
C THR A 65 -4.96 -0.93 -11.17
N GLN A 66 -4.75 -0.51 -12.41
CA GLN A 66 -3.59 0.30 -12.81
C GLN A 66 -3.45 1.61 -11.99
N SER A 67 -4.54 2.12 -11.42
CA SER A 67 -4.54 3.21 -10.43
C SER A 67 -3.84 2.82 -9.13
N VAL A 68 -4.18 1.68 -8.53
CA VAL A 68 -3.57 1.18 -7.29
C VAL A 68 -2.09 0.88 -7.51
N GLU A 69 -1.73 0.15 -8.56
CA GLU A 69 -0.33 -0.16 -8.89
C GLU A 69 0.54 1.10 -9.04
N ARG A 70 0.03 2.12 -9.75
CA ARG A 70 0.73 3.41 -9.92
C ARG A 70 0.81 4.23 -8.63
N CYS A 71 -0.13 4.04 -7.70
CA CYS A 71 -0.12 4.67 -6.38
C CYS A 71 0.94 4.01 -5.49
N VAL A 72 0.92 2.68 -5.36
CA VAL A 72 1.90 1.90 -4.60
C VAL A 72 3.32 2.21 -5.09
N LYS A 73 3.55 2.20 -6.41
CA LYS A 73 4.85 2.58 -6.99
C LYS A 73 5.29 3.98 -6.59
N LEU A 74 4.39 4.97 -6.62
CA LEU A 74 4.71 6.35 -6.27
C LEU A 74 5.05 6.51 -4.78
N ILE A 75 4.34 5.81 -3.89
CA ILE A 75 4.60 5.82 -2.44
C ILE A 75 5.96 5.19 -2.13
N SER A 76 6.26 4.03 -2.74
CA SER A 76 7.56 3.37 -2.58
C SER A 76 8.72 4.24 -3.12
N GLU A 77 8.55 4.85 -4.30
CA GLU A 77 9.53 5.80 -4.84
C GLU A 77 9.76 7.00 -3.91
N ALA A 78 8.70 7.55 -3.30
CA ALA A 78 8.83 8.65 -2.33
C ALA A 78 9.59 8.21 -1.07
N ALA A 79 9.24 7.05 -0.50
CA ALA A 79 9.91 6.49 0.68
C ALA A 79 11.39 6.17 0.44
N MET A 80 11.76 5.77 -0.78
CA MET A 80 13.16 5.55 -1.17
C MET A 80 13.95 6.84 -1.44
N LYS A 81 13.27 7.97 -1.72
CA LYS A 81 13.90 9.23 -2.14
C LYS A 81 14.04 10.26 -1.03
N VAL A 82 13.10 10.32 -0.08
CA VAL A 82 13.10 11.32 0.99
C VAL A 82 12.67 10.70 2.33
N CYS A 83 13.30 11.17 3.41
CA CYS A 83 12.96 10.76 4.78
C CYS A 83 12.00 11.78 5.42
N GLY A 84 11.17 11.31 6.37
CA GLY A 84 10.15 12.13 7.02
C GLY A 84 8.80 12.15 6.30
N GLU A 85 7.71 12.31 7.04
CA GLU A 85 6.35 12.27 6.52
C GLU A 85 6.05 13.44 5.58
N THR A 86 6.22 14.67 6.05
CA THR A 86 5.98 15.91 5.28
C THR A 86 6.78 15.97 3.98
N ALA A 87 8.01 15.45 3.98
CA ALA A 87 8.85 15.41 2.79
C ALA A 87 8.34 14.38 1.76
N ARG A 88 7.95 13.18 2.18
CA ARG A 88 7.35 12.15 1.30
C ARG A 88 6.04 12.64 0.70
N ASP A 89 5.19 13.22 1.53
CA ASP A 89 3.91 13.82 1.14
C ASP A 89 4.10 14.99 0.13
N GLY A 90 5.06 15.88 0.39
CA GLY A 90 5.48 16.92 -0.56
C GLY A 90 5.97 16.35 -1.91
N TYR A 91 6.80 15.31 -1.88
CA TYR A 91 7.30 14.63 -3.08
C TYR A 91 6.16 14.00 -3.89
N ILE A 92 5.21 13.34 -3.23
CA ILE A 92 4.03 12.73 -3.85
C ILE A 92 3.16 13.82 -4.52
N ARG A 93 2.85 14.91 -3.80
CA ARG A 93 2.08 16.04 -4.37
C ARG A 93 2.76 16.65 -5.58
N ALA A 94 4.05 16.97 -5.50
CA ALA A 94 4.79 17.56 -6.61
C ALA A 94 4.77 16.65 -7.85
N LYS A 95 4.98 15.35 -7.66
CA LYS A 95 4.97 14.36 -8.75
C LYS A 95 3.57 14.12 -9.34
N LEU A 96 2.51 14.24 -8.54
CA LEU A 96 1.13 14.24 -9.04
C LEU A 96 0.79 15.52 -9.80
N GLN A 97 1.30 16.67 -9.36
CA GLN A 97 1.07 17.96 -10.03
C GLN A 97 1.76 18.00 -11.40
N ALA A 98 3.03 17.63 -11.49
CA ALA A 98 3.75 17.50 -12.76
C ALA A 98 3.06 16.52 -13.74
N ARG A 99 2.41 15.46 -13.24
CA ARG A 99 1.61 14.54 -14.07
C ARG A 99 0.31 15.15 -14.61
N LYS A 100 -0.24 16.21 -14.01
CA LYS A 100 -1.41 16.93 -14.55
C LYS A 100 -1.04 17.89 -15.68
N GLU A 101 0.19 18.40 -15.65
CA GLU A 101 0.76 19.30 -16.67
C GLU A 101 1.16 18.54 -17.95
N LEU A 102 1.38 17.23 -17.86
CA LEU A 102 1.59 16.37 -19.04
C LEU A 102 0.31 16.27 -19.90
N PRO A 103 0.44 16.32 -21.24
CA PRO A 103 -0.71 16.14 -22.14
C PRO A 103 -1.43 14.80 -21.90
N LYS A 104 -2.76 14.85 -21.85
CA LYS A 104 -3.61 13.66 -21.73
C LYS A 104 -3.92 13.10 -23.12
N PHE A 105 -3.30 11.97 -23.44
CA PHE A 105 -3.55 11.25 -24.69
C PHE A 105 -4.66 10.21 -24.49
N GLY A 106 -5.71 10.26 -25.32
CA GLY A 106 -6.80 9.28 -25.35
C GLY A 106 -6.51 8.05 -26.23
N LYS A 107 -5.55 8.15 -27.16
CA LYS A 107 -5.12 7.06 -28.04
C LYS A 107 -3.59 7.06 -28.20
N LYS A 108 -2.97 5.88 -28.25
CA LYS A 108 -1.50 5.72 -28.37
C LYS A 108 -0.90 6.49 -29.57
N GLY A 109 -1.60 6.56 -30.70
CA GLY A 109 -1.14 7.29 -31.89
C GLY A 109 -0.93 8.80 -31.67
N GLN A 110 -1.65 9.41 -30.72
CA GLN A 110 -1.54 10.85 -30.41
C GLN A 110 -0.19 11.21 -29.76
N TYR A 111 0.58 10.22 -29.32
CA TYR A 111 1.93 10.43 -28.78
C TYR A 111 2.95 10.77 -29.88
N TYR A 112 2.72 10.34 -31.12
CA TYR A 112 3.64 10.48 -32.24
C TYR A 112 3.24 11.60 -33.22
N SER A 113 2.06 12.20 -33.06
CA SER A 113 1.47 13.15 -34.02
C SER A 113 1.89 14.62 -33.83
N ASN A 114 2.93 14.89 -33.05
CA ASN A 114 3.48 16.24 -32.84
C ASN A 114 4.84 16.42 -33.55
N THR A 115 5.01 15.79 -34.72
CA THR A 115 6.13 16.01 -35.67
C THR A 115 5.55 16.50 -36.98
#